data_AF-A0A2M8PWE8-F1
#
_entry.id   AF-A0A2M8PWE8-F1
#
_cell.length_a   1.000
_cell.length_b   1.000
_cell.length_c   1.000
_cell.angle_alpha   90.00
_cell.angle_beta   90.00
_cell.angle_gamma   90.00
#
_symmetry.space_group_name_H-M   'P 1'
#
loop_
_entity.id
_entity.type
_entity.pdbx_description
1 polymer ?
#
loop_
_entity_poly.entity_id
_entity_poly.type
_entity_poly.pdbx_seq_one_letter_code
_entity_poly.pdbx_strand_id
1 'polypeptide(L)'
;MNKQFFISLLLLTILAFLPTTSKAQTDSPSTPIRVWIGWDLPREFEMMMSPLLATSDYQRTFDQESADLRLTSGVTNSAISSYWLYVPVVAFASTAETIQYDDIQRYWQGDSYALNALSGVDQPMSLLVTDETLSALQQILGQPSQNAPYLRVTNDQLVAQLWEQRPTAWTIVPFHQLTPEMKVLKLDGIDIFSPEFEVNAYPLQLTVGFTGDDVAIGRAIEDLRQAGTWRGSNRNSEQLTRVVLSGVTALTRTTADVIVNSGNVLLPSEGIIDFVQDADIFHTSNEVSFSEQCPRPQTPNVGTTSFCAYPEFIELFTHLGINVIELTGNHLNDRGPAAFRQTLDLYDEVGISYYGGGRDLESSRQPLILESNGNTIAFLGCNYYDANQGYLGPLASDERAGASPCDMTYIEQELRRLSTEVDVVIMTIQDYENYRYDALPSQKERMAQFIAWGADVVIGSQAHQPHGFEFVAREGQPVGFVHHGLGNLFFDQMAQIGTRQMFIDKVIIHEGRVISVELYTGLIENYCCPRPMTEAERVDFLRTIFEANGW
;
A
#
# COMPACT_ATOMS: atom_id res chain seq x y z
N MET A 1 -55.71 -21.49 -6.98
CA MET A 1 -56.02 -21.90 -8.37
C MET A 1 -54.70 -22.23 -9.06
N ASN A 2 -54.18 -23.44 -8.87
CA ASN A 2 -54.23 -24.57 -9.82
C ASN A 2 -53.78 -24.25 -11.25
N LYS A 3 -52.56 -24.70 -11.62
CA LYS A 3 -52.38 -25.87 -12.50
C LYS A 3 -50.90 -26.29 -12.58
N GLN A 4 -50.59 -27.42 -11.93
CA GLN A 4 -49.56 -28.39 -12.34
C GLN A 4 -50.11 -29.28 -13.47
N PHE A 5 -49.25 -29.74 -14.38
CA PHE A 5 -49.33 -31.02 -15.13
C PHE A 5 -47.90 -31.29 -15.68
N PHE A 6 -47.04 -32.20 -15.19
CA PHE A 6 -46.96 -33.69 -15.12
C PHE A 6 -46.60 -34.43 -16.45
N ILE A 7 -45.58 -35.32 -16.34
CA ILE A 7 -45.33 -36.60 -17.08
C ILE A 7 -44.58 -36.46 -18.45
N SER A 8 -43.58 -37.26 -18.87
CA SER A 8 -42.82 -38.42 -18.34
C SER A 8 -41.53 -38.65 -19.15
N LEU A 9 -40.65 -39.44 -18.54
CA LEU A 9 -39.52 -40.19 -19.08
C LEU A 9 -39.92 -41.19 -20.20
N LEU A 10 -39.13 -41.33 -21.28
CA LEU A 10 -38.83 -42.63 -21.93
C LEU A 10 -37.62 -42.56 -22.89
N LEU A 11 -36.69 -43.51 -22.74
CA LEU A 11 -35.55 -43.81 -23.62
C LEU A 11 -35.98 -44.29 -25.02
N LEU A 12 -35.20 -43.98 -26.07
CA LEU A 12 -34.43 -44.95 -26.89
C LEU A 12 -33.70 -44.28 -28.09
N THR A 13 -32.38 -44.49 -28.13
CA THR A 13 -31.47 -44.68 -29.28
C THR A 13 -31.90 -44.25 -30.71
N ILE A 14 -31.19 -43.25 -31.25
CA ILE A 14 -30.75 -43.21 -32.66
C ILE A 14 -29.28 -42.78 -32.70
N LEU A 15 -28.41 -43.72 -33.11
CA LEU A 15 -27.06 -43.44 -33.60
C LEU A 15 -27.15 -42.55 -34.84
N ALA A 16 -26.47 -41.41 -34.85
CA ALA A 16 -26.11 -40.70 -36.07
C ALA A 16 -24.69 -40.14 -35.93
N PHE A 17 -23.85 -40.54 -36.86
CA PHE A 17 -22.44 -40.22 -37.00
C PHE A 17 -22.18 -38.71 -36.92
N LEU A 18 -21.44 -38.27 -35.90
CA LEU A 18 -20.68 -37.04 -35.95
C LEU A 18 -19.22 -37.41 -36.30
N PRO A 19 -18.59 -36.72 -37.26
CA PRO A 19 -17.18 -36.96 -37.55
C PRO A 19 -16.38 -36.59 -36.31
N THR A 20 -15.66 -37.57 -35.77
CA THR A 20 -14.59 -37.33 -34.81
C THR A 20 -13.62 -36.35 -35.44
N THR A 21 -13.64 -35.10 -35.00
CA THR A 21 -12.49 -34.22 -35.14
C THR A 21 -11.39 -34.88 -34.33
N SER A 22 -10.52 -35.60 -35.03
CA SER A 22 -9.23 -36.03 -34.53
C SER A 22 -8.59 -34.81 -33.87
N LYS A 23 -8.35 -34.88 -32.55
CA LYS A 23 -7.28 -34.06 -31.98
C LYS A 23 -6.07 -34.32 -32.85
N ALA A 24 -5.54 -33.28 -33.49
CA ALA A 24 -4.25 -33.40 -34.14
C ALA A 24 -3.28 -33.85 -33.05
N GLN A 25 -2.77 -35.06 -33.21
CA GLN A 25 -1.69 -35.58 -32.40
C GLN A 25 -0.50 -34.68 -32.73
N THR A 26 -0.21 -33.72 -31.85
CA THR A 26 1.03 -32.96 -31.92
C THR A 26 2.15 -33.97 -31.73
N ASP A 27 2.88 -34.27 -32.80
CA ASP A 27 4.08 -35.11 -32.76
C ASP A 27 4.99 -34.55 -31.66
N SER A 28 5.13 -35.29 -30.55
CA SER A 28 6.20 -35.03 -29.59
C SER A 28 7.52 -35.17 -30.36
N PRO A 29 8.44 -34.20 -30.28
CA PRO A 29 9.73 -34.33 -30.94
C PRO A 29 10.41 -35.60 -30.43
N SER A 30 11.10 -36.31 -31.32
CA SER A 30 11.82 -37.54 -30.96
C SER A 30 12.94 -37.29 -29.92
N THR A 31 13.27 -36.02 -29.68
CA THR A 31 14.31 -35.56 -28.75
C THR A 31 13.75 -34.37 -27.96
N PRO A 32 13.88 -34.32 -26.63
CA PRO A 32 13.44 -33.18 -25.82
C PRO A 32 14.24 -31.92 -26.16
N ILE A 33 13.59 -30.76 -26.05
CA ILE A 33 14.21 -29.45 -26.21
C ILE A 33 15.18 -29.23 -25.05
N ARG A 34 16.46 -29.02 -25.33
CA ARG A 34 17.48 -28.77 -24.29
C ARG A 34 17.43 -27.30 -23.86
N VAL A 35 17.11 -27.08 -22.60
CA VAL A 35 16.92 -25.75 -22.02
C VAL A 35 18.11 -25.38 -21.14
N TRP A 36 18.73 -24.26 -21.45
CA TRP A 36 19.72 -23.61 -20.59
C TRP A 36 19.15 -22.32 -20.01
N ILE A 37 19.23 -22.16 -18.69
CA ILE A 37 18.90 -20.94 -17.95
C ILE A 37 20.23 -20.38 -17.44
N GLY A 38 20.45 -19.08 -17.71
CA GLY A 38 21.63 -18.35 -17.24
C GLY A 38 21.82 -18.45 -15.74
N TRP A 39 23.06 -18.69 -15.33
CA TRP A 39 23.47 -18.79 -13.92
C TRP A 39 23.49 -17.44 -13.22
N ASP A 40 23.45 -16.37 -14.00
CA ASP A 40 23.41 -14.97 -13.64
C ASP A 40 21.99 -14.40 -13.60
N LEU A 41 20.97 -15.21 -13.91
CA LEU A 41 19.58 -14.82 -13.83
C LEU A 41 19.04 -14.99 -12.40
N PRO A 42 18.08 -14.13 -12.00
CA PRO A 42 17.35 -14.30 -10.75
C PRO A 42 16.69 -15.68 -10.65
N ARG A 43 16.67 -16.24 -9.44
CA ARG A 43 16.16 -17.60 -9.17
C ARG A 43 14.70 -17.75 -9.55
N GLU A 44 13.93 -16.66 -9.56
CA GLU A 44 12.53 -16.68 -9.99
C GLU A 44 12.37 -17.17 -11.43
N PHE A 45 13.35 -16.93 -12.31
CA PHE A 45 13.31 -17.47 -13.67
C PHE A 45 13.42 -18.99 -13.71
N GLU A 46 14.17 -19.61 -12.79
CA GLU A 46 14.16 -21.07 -12.65
C GLU A 46 12.79 -21.57 -12.20
N MET A 47 12.13 -20.85 -11.30
CA MET A 47 10.78 -21.19 -10.82
C MET A 47 9.75 -21.06 -11.95
N MET A 48 9.82 -20.01 -12.77
CA MET A 48 8.93 -19.81 -13.93
C MET A 48 9.08 -20.91 -14.97
N MET A 49 10.29 -21.45 -15.15
CA MET A 49 10.60 -22.53 -16.09
C MET A 49 10.29 -23.94 -15.55
N SER A 50 10.10 -24.08 -14.23
CA SER A 50 9.89 -25.38 -13.57
C SER A 50 8.76 -26.23 -14.18
N PRO A 51 7.57 -25.70 -14.52
CA PRO A 51 6.51 -26.50 -15.14
C PRO A 51 6.91 -27.10 -16.49
N LEU A 52 7.64 -26.35 -17.32
CA LEU A 52 8.12 -26.84 -18.61
C LEU A 52 9.13 -27.97 -18.40
N LEU A 53 10.09 -27.74 -17.50
CA LEU A 53 11.14 -28.70 -17.16
C LEU A 53 10.61 -29.98 -16.48
N ALA A 54 9.37 -29.96 -15.99
CA ALA A 54 8.69 -31.14 -15.44
C ALA A 54 8.09 -32.07 -16.51
N THR A 55 7.96 -31.60 -17.76
CA THR A 55 7.43 -32.42 -18.87
C THR A 55 8.54 -33.22 -19.56
N SER A 56 8.18 -34.25 -20.33
CA SER A 56 9.13 -35.00 -21.16
C SER A 56 9.58 -34.27 -22.42
N ASP A 57 8.98 -33.12 -22.72
CA ASP A 57 9.26 -32.33 -23.91
C ASP A 57 10.49 -31.43 -23.77
N TYR A 58 10.93 -31.19 -22.53
CA TYR A 58 12.07 -30.34 -22.20
C TYR A 58 13.09 -31.08 -21.34
N GLN A 59 14.37 -30.73 -21.50
CA GLN A 59 15.46 -31.26 -20.69
C GLN A 59 16.40 -30.14 -20.27
N ARG A 60 16.61 -29.94 -18.95
CA ARG A 60 17.62 -28.98 -18.47
C ARG A 60 19.01 -29.43 -18.90
N THR A 61 19.77 -28.53 -19.51
CA THR A 61 21.21 -28.69 -19.77
C THR A 61 21.99 -27.60 -19.01
N PHE A 62 23.19 -27.95 -18.55
CA PHE A 62 24.15 -27.00 -17.94
C PHE A 62 25.21 -26.54 -18.92
N ASP A 63 25.25 -27.13 -20.12
CA ASP A 63 26.10 -26.70 -21.21
C ASP A 63 25.31 -25.76 -22.12
N GLN A 64 25.75 -24.50 -22.17
CA GLN A 64 25.10 -23.44 -22.94
C GLN A 64 25.17 -23.71 -24.45
N GLU A 65 26.27 -24.28 -24.94
CA GLU A 65 26.49 -24.47 -26.38
C GLU A 65 25.55 -25.53 -26.95
N SER A 66 25.27 -26.58 -26.18
CA SER A 66 24.34 -27.64 -26.56
C SER A 66 22.86 -27.31 -26.33
N ALA A 67 22.52 -26.13 -25.82
CA ALA A 67 21.12 -25.76 -25.59
C ALA A 67 20.39 -25.37 -26.88
N ASP A 68 19.20 -25.92 -27.08
CA ASP A 68 18.28 -25.57 -28.17
C ASP A 68 17.49 -24.29 -27.80
N LEU A 69 17.21 -24.11 -26.51
CA LEU A 69 16.55 -22.95 -25.93
C LEU A 69 17.41 -22.37 -24.80
N ARG A 70 17.68 -21.07 -24.84
CA ARG A 70 18.49 -20.37 -23.84
C ARG A 70 17.69 -19.22 -23.25
N LEU A 71 17.57 -19.19 -21.93
CA LEU A 71 17.04 -18.06 -21.20
C LEU A 71 18.21 -17.21 -20.71
N THR A 72 18.28 -15.98 -21.21
CA THR A 72 19.43 -15.07 -21.05
C THR A 72 18.95 -13.65 -20.74
N SER A 73 19.81 -12.86 -20.10
CA SER A 73 19.61 -11.42 -19.94
C SER A 73 20.07 -10.62 -21.16
N GLY A 74 19.74 -9.33 -21.20
CA GLY A 74 20.19 -8.39 -22.24
C GLY A 74 19.51 -8.58 -23.61
N VAL A 75 18.39 -9.32 -23.66
CA VAL A 75 17.72 -9.66 -24.92
C VAL A 75 16.78 -8.53 -25.34
N THR A 76 17.06 -7.87 -26.46
CA THR A 76 16.28 -6.72 -26.95
C THR A 76 15.23 -7.07 -28.01
N ASN A 77 15.24 -8.30 -28.54
CA ASN A 77 14.36 -8.76 -29.63
C ASN A 77 13.84 -10.18 -29.37
N SER A 78 13.20 -10.42 -28.22
CA SER A 78 12.50 -11.69 -27.96
C SER A 78 11.00 -11.52 -28.18
N ALA A 79 10.34 -12.57 -28.68
CA ALA A 79 8.89 -12.61 -28.82
C ALA A 79 8.16 -12.63 -27.46
N ILE A 80 8.87 -13.01 -26.40
CA ILE A 80 8.44 -12.85 -25.01
C ILE A 80 9.65 -12.37 -24.18
N SER A 81 9.47 -11.27 -23.45
CA SER A 81 10.50 -10.71 -22.57
C SER A 81 9.93 -10.49 -21.18
N SER A 82 10.81 -10.53 -20.18
CA SER A 82 10.54 -10.09 -18.82
C SER A 82 11.43 -8.91 -18.48
N TYR A 83 10.87 -7.93 -17.78
CA TYR A 83 11.58 -6.78 -17.24
C TYR A 83 11.65 -6.92 -15.72
N TRP A 84 12.84 -7.24 -15.21
CA TRP A 84 13.07 -7.42 -13.78
C TRP A 84 13.62 -6.13 -13.18
N LEU A 85 12.80 -5.46 -12.37
CA LEU A 85 13.10 -4.15 -11.80
C LEU A 85 13.80 -4.25 -10.46
N TYR A 86 14.78 -3.38 -10.27
CA TYR A 86 15.60 -3.27 -9.07
C TYR A 86 15.49 -1.87 -8.50
N VAL A 87 15.11 -1.78 -7.23
CA VAL A 87 14.65 -0.54 -6.61
C VAL A 87 15.67 -0.09 -5.56
N PRO A 88 16.21 1.15 -5.66
CA PRO A 88 17.08 1.70 -4.64
C PRO A 88 16.23 2.09 -3.42
N VAL A 89 16.68 1.64 -2.26
CA VAL A 89 15.97 1.86 -0.99
C VAL A 89 16.94 2.19 0.13
N VAL A 90 16.39 2.84 1.14
CA VAL A 90 17.01 3.06 2.45
C VAL A 90 16.07 2.51 3.53
N ALA A 91 16.51 2.42 4.79
CA ALA A 91 15.57 2.12 5.87
C ALA A 91 14.46 3.19 5.94
N PHE A 92 13.25 2.78 6.31
CA PHE A 92 12.08 3.66 6.38
C PHE A 92 12.34 4.97 7.13
N ALA A 93 13.08 4.88 8.24
CA ALA A 93 13.56 5.99 9.06
C ALA A 93 14.67 6.81 8.36
N SER A 94 14.35 7.37 7.21
CA SER A 94 15.24 8.24 6.42
C SER A 94 14.47 9.45 5.89
N THR A 95 15.15 10.58 5.80
CA THR A 95 14.59 11.80 5.21
C THR A 95 14.81 11.88 3.69
N ALA A 96 15.64 11.00 3.10
CA ALA A 96 15.87 10.96 1.66
C ALA A 96 14.60 10.57 0.88
N GLU A 97 14.43 11.11 -0.33
CA GLU A 97 13.27 10.85 -1.19
C GLU A 97 13.67 10.46 -2.62
N THR A 98 14.85 10.89 -3.06
CA THR A 98 15.32 10.69 -4.43
C THR A 98 16.78 10.28 -4.45
N ILE A 99 17.16 9.62 -5.53
CA ILE A 99 18.52 9.23 -5.87
C ILE A 99 18.70 9.42 -7.37
N GLN A 100 19.88 9.85 -7.80
CA GLN A 100 20.18 10.00 -9.22
C GLN A 100 20.92 8.76 -9.74
N TYR A 101 20.60 8.31 -10.94
CA TYR A 101 21.25 7.16 -11.55
C TYR A 101 22.74 7.41 -11.79
N ASP A 102 23.11 8.63 -12.19
CA ASP A 102 24.51 9.05 -12.34
C ASP A 102 25.29 8.90 -11.03
N ASP A 103 24.66 9.17 -9.88
CA ASP A 103 25.31 9.03 -8.57
C ASP A 103 25.52 7.55 -8.20
N ILE A 104 24.57 6.68 -8.55
CA ILE A 104 24.74 5.22 -8.42
C ILE A 104 25.91 4.74 -9.28
N GLN A 105 26.02 5.22 -10.52
CA GLN A 105 27.13 4.86 -11.41
C GLN A 105 28.49 5.34 -10.88
N ARG A 106 28.59 6.59 -10.40
CA ARG A 106 29.82 7.11 -9.77
C ARG A 106 30.20 6.29 -8.54
N TYR A 107 29.24 5.99 -7.68
CA TYR A 107 29.43 5.15 -6.50
C TYR A 107 29.94 3.76 -6.87
N TRP A 108 29.30 3.12 -7.85
CA TRP A 108 29.69 1.81 -8.38
C TRP A 108 31.11 1.79 -8.94
N GLN A 109 31.57 2.93 -9.49
CA GLN A 109 32.94 3.12 -9.98
C GLN A 109 33.94 3.59 -8.90
N GLY A 110 33.52 3.65 -7.62
CA GLY A 110 34.39 3.85 -6.47
C GLY A 110 34.37 5.26 -5.86
N ASP A 111 33.48 6.16 -6.30
CA ASP A 111 33.22 7.43 -5.62
C ASP A 111 32.32 7.19 -4.39
N SER A 112 32.94 6.85 -3.25
CA SER A 112 32.21 6.52 -2.02
C SER A 112 31.39 7.68 -1.44
N TYR A 113 31.58 8.90 -1.94
CA TYR A 113 30.88 10.11 -1.50
C TYR A 113 29.74 10.53 -2.44
N ALA A 114 29.58 9.86 -3.60
CA ALA A 114 28.56 10.20 -4.59
C ALA A 114 27.13 10.21 -4.02
N LEU A 115 26.88 9.42 -2.96
CA LEU A 115 25.54 9.23 -2.37
C LEU A 115 25.40 9.82 -0.95
N ASN A 116 26.33 10.67 -0.50
CA ASN A 116 26.25 11.27 0.85
C ASN A 116 24.99 12.11 1.09
N ALA A 117 24.35 12.60 0.02
CA ALA A 117 23.08 13.31 0.12
C ALA A 117 21.96 12.44 0.74
N LEU A 118 22.05 11.11 0.64
CA LEU A 118 21.05 10.19 1.22
C LEU A 118 21.08 10.16 2.75
N SER A 119 22.28 10.25 3.35
CA SER A 119 22.44 10.16 4.81
C SER A 119 22.43 11.53 5.49
N GLY A 120 22.75 12.60 4.76
CA GLY A 120 22.88 13.94 5.32
C GLY A 120 24.07 14.09 6.28
N VAL A 121 24.97 13.10 6.34
CA VAL A 121 26.18 13.13 7.17
C VAL A 121 27.43 13.03 6.30
N ASP A 122 28.54 13.61 6.77
CA ASP A 122 29.83 13.56 6.09
C ASP A 122 30.54 12.22 6.33
N GLN A 123 29.90 11.13 5.92
CA GLN A 123 30.40 9.76 6.00
C GLN A 123 30.03 8.99 4.73
N PRO A 124 30.92 8.13 4.21
CA PRO A 124 30.65 7.36 3.00
C PRO A 124 29.48 6.39 3.22
N MET A 125 28.69 6.18 2.16
CA MET A 125 27.60 5.21 2.16
C MET A 125 28.12 3.78 1.96
N SER A 126 27.44 2.81 2.57
CA SER A 126 27.67 1.37 2.41
C SER A 126 26.50 0.73 1.66
N LEU A 127 26.77 0.10 0.52
CA LEU A 127 25.78 -0.65 -0.25
C LEU A 127 25.67 -2.06 0.32
N LEU A 128 24.54 -2.36 0.97
CA LEU A 128 24.21 -3.73 1.35
C LEU A 128 23.63 -4.44 0.13
N VAL A 129 24.16 -5.61 -0.24
CA VAL A 129 23.72 -6.29 -1.45
C VAL A 129 23.75 -7.81 -1.27
N THR A 130 22.77 -8.49 -1.83
CA THR A 130 22.72 -9.97 -1.85
C THR A 130 23.54 -10.47 -3.03
N ASP A 131 24.01 -11.73 -2.99
CA ASP A 131 24.79 -12.26 -4.12
C ASP A 131 24.00 -12.23 -5.45
N GLU A 132 22.70 -12.51 -5.38
CA GLU A 132 21.78 -12.46 -6.53
C GLU A 132 21.62 -11.05 -7.09
N THR A 133 21.36 -10.06 -6.23
CA THR A 133 21.26 -8.66 -6.68
C THR A 133 22.61 -8.17 -7.19
N LEU A 134 23.72 -8.56 -6.58
CA LEU A 134 25.05 -8.18 -7.06
C LEU A 134 25.29 -8.68 -8.49
N SER A 135 24.91 -9.92 -8.80
CA SER A 135 25.00 -10.47 -10.15
C SER A 135 24.13 -9.71 -11.16
N ALA A 136 22.93 -9.28 -10.76
CA ALA A 136 22.08 -8.46 -11.62
C ALA A 136 22.64 -7.06 -11.84
N LEU A 137 23.12 -6.39 -10.78
CA LEU A 137 23.76 -5.07 -10.88
C LEU A 137 25.01 -5.11 -11.76
N GLN A 138 25.79 -6.20 -11.73
CA GLN A 138 26.93 -6.36 -12.63
C GLN A 138 26.54 -6.42 -14.11
N GLN A 139 25.35 -6.93 -14.43
CA GLN A 139 24.82 -6.95 -15.78
C GLN A 139 24.27 -5.58 -16.21
N ILE A 140 23.68 -4.84 -15.27
CA ILE A 140 23.09 -3.51 -15.51
C ILE A 140 24.15 -2.41 -15.58
N LEU A 141 25.05 -2.37 -14.59
CA LEU A 141 26.04 -1.30 -14.37
C LEU A 141 27.45 -1.68 -14.84
N GLY A 142 27.68 -2.93 -15.25
CA GLY A 142 29.02 -3.46 -15.49
C GLY A 142 29.75 -3.86 -14.20
N GLN A 143 31.03 -4.24 -14.30
CA GLN A 143 31.81 -4.62 -13.13
C GLN A 143 32.05 -3.42 -12.19
N PRO A 144 31.87 -3.59 -10.86
CA PRO A 144 32.17 -2.54 -9.90
C PRO A 144 33.68 -2.30 -9.82
N SER A 145 34.06 -1.09 -9.42
CA SER A 145 35.44 -0.80 -9.04
C SER A 145 35.87 -1.66 -7.86
N GLN A 146 37.16 -2.00 -7.77
CA GLN A 146 37.72 -2.71 -6.61
C GLN A 146 37.53 -1.93 -5.29
N ASN A 147 37.30 -0.62 -5.39
CA ASN A 147 37.08 0.27 -4.26
C ASN A 147 35.59 0.55 -3.99
N ALA A 148 34.64 -0.04 -4.74
CA ALA A 148 33.22 0.17 -4.52
C ALA A 148 32.83 -0.35 -3.12
N PRO A 149 32.29 0.50 -2.22
CA PRO A 149 32.08 0.13 -0.82
C PRO A 149 30.76 -0.63 -0.64
N TYR A 150 30.71 -1.90 -1.04
CA TYR A 150 29.56 -2.77 -0.81
C TYR A 150 29.86 -3.91 0.16
N LEU A 151 28.84 -4.33 0.91
CA LEU A 151 28.86 -5.46 1.83
C LEU A 151 27.86 -6.51 1.36
N ARG A 152 28.33 -7.75 1.24
CA ARG A 152 27.46 -8.89 0.90
C ARG A 152 26.70 -9.35 2.14
N VAL A 153 25.39 -9.48 2.01
CA VAL A 153 24.47 -9.95 3.07
C VAL A 153 23.51 -10.99 2.53
N THR A 154 22.93 -11.82 3.39
CA THR A 154 21.83 -12.72 2.99
C THR A 154 20.50 -11.97 2.96
N ASN A 155 19.50 -12.51 2.25
CA ASN A 155 18.15 -11.93 2.23
C ASN A 155 17.58 -11.74 3.65
N ASP A 156 17.75 -12.74 4.52
CA ASP A 156 17.27 -12.71 5.91
C ASP A 156 17.98 -11.67 6.79
N GLN A 157 19.18 -11.23 6.39
CA GLN A 157 19.97 -10.22 7.11
C GLN A 157 19.76 -8.81 6.57
N LEU A 158 19.28 -8.68 5.33
CA LEU A 158 19.33 -7.42 4.57
C LEU A 158 18.60 -6.28 5.29
N VAL A 159 17.34 -6.48 5.68
CA VAL A 159 16.54 -5.45 6.37
C VAL A 159 17.14 -5.11 7.72
N ALA A 160 17.51 -6.11 8.53
CA ALA A 160 18.08 -5.88 9.85
C ALA A 160 19.40 -5.08 9.77
N GLN A 161 20.27 -5.41 8.81
CA GLN A 161 21.52 -4.68 8.58
C GLN A 161 21.28 -3.27 8.02
N LEU A 162 20.31 -3.11 7.12
CA LEU A 162 19.89 -1.79 6.62
C LEU A 162 19.42 -0.90 7.76
N TRP A 163 18.72 -1.49 8.75
CA TRP A 163 18.27 -0.77 9.94
C TRP A 163 19.41 -0.46 10.92
N GLU A 164 20.27 -1.43 11.21
CA GLU A 164 21.39 -1.29 12.15
C GLU A 164 22.42 -0.26 11.70
N GLN A 165 22.67 -0.16 10.39
CA GLN A 165 23.69 0.72 9.80
C GLN A 165 23.15 2.07 9.31
N ARG A 166 21.94 2.47 9.73
CA ARG A 166 21.43 3.81 9.45
C ARG A 166 22.33 4.91 10.06
N PRO A 167 22.41 6.10 9.44
CA PRO A 167 21.81 6.48 8.15
C PRO A 167 22.74 6.19 6.96
N THR A 168 23.86 5.50 7.15
CA THR A 168 24.93 5.34 6.15
C THR A 168 24.82 4.07 5.31
N ALA A 169 23.77 3.26 5.50
CA ALA A 169 23.48 2.11 4.65
C ALA A 169 22.33 2.39 3.66
N TRP A 170 22.47 1.82 2.47
CA TRP A 170 21.45 1.78 1.44
C TRP A 170 21.52 0.42 0.73
N THR A 171 20.47 0.08 -0.02
CA THR A 171 20.46 -1.16 -0.80
C THR A 171 19.69 -0.97 -2.10
N ILE A 172 19.80 -1.96 -2.98
CA ILE A 172 18.96 -2.12 -4.16
C ILE A 172 18.34 -3.51 -4.03
N VAL A 173 17.03 -3.62 -4.21
CA VAL A 173 16.31 -4.91 -4.11
C VAL A 173 15.42 -5.16 -5.33
N PRO A 174 15.17 -6.42 -5.74
CA PRO A 174 14.12 -6.71 -6.69
C PRO A 174 12.77 -6.14 -6.19
N PHE A 175 11.95 -5.57 -7.08
CA PHE A 175 10.69 -4.92 -6.72
C PHE A 175 9.78 -5.77 -5.80
N HIS A 176 9.64 -7.07 -6.10
CA HIS A 176 8.77 -7.97 -5.34
C HIS A 176 9.31 -8.33 -3.94
N GLN A 177 10.56 -7.96 -3.62
CA GLN A 177 11.21 -8.13 -2.31
C GLN A 177 11.13 -6.88 -1.43
N LEU A 178 10.46 -5.81 -1.90
CA LEU A 178 10.18 -4.64 -1.06
C LEU A 178 9.35 -5.04 0.17
N THR A 179 9.65 -4.40 1.30
CA THR A 179 8.90 -4.51 2.56
C THR A 179 8.63 -3.10 3.10
N PRO A 180 7.59 -2.90 3.94
CA PRO A 180 7.26 -1.57 4.46
C PRO A 180 8.34 -0.99 5.39
N GLU A 181 9.28 -1.81 5.85
CA GLU A 181 10.48 -1.38 6.60
C GLU A 181 11.50 -0.62 5.75
N MET A 182 11.32 -0.61 4.42
CA MET A 182 12.15 0.08 3.46
C MET A 182 11.43 1.33 2.93
N LYS A 183 12.17 2.43 2.83
CA LYS A 183 11.75 3.60 2.06
C LYS A 183 12.32 3.49 0.65
N VAL A 184 11.41 3.49 -0.34
CA VAL A 184 11.75 3.55 -1.76
C VAL A 184 12.19 4.95 -2.15
N LEU A 185 13.27 5.05 -2.93
CA LEU A 185 13.77 6.31 -3.46
C LEU A 185 13.34 6.48 -4.93
N LYS A 186 12.86 7.68 -5.28
CA LYS A 186 12.56 8.04 -6.67
C LYS A 186 13.86 8.17 -7.45
N LEU A 187 14.06 7.28 -8.43
CA LEU A 187 15.26 7.23 -9.26
C LEU A 187 15.11 8.20 -10.44
N ASP A 188 15.92 9.25 -10.49
CA ASP A 188 15.79 10.33 -11.49
C ASP A 188 14.37 10.95 -11.50
N GLY A 189 13.72 11.00 -10.34
CA GLY A 189 12.35 11.48 -10.18
C GLY A 189 11.26 10.47 -10.62
N ILE A 190 11.64 9.30 -11.13
CA ILE A 190 10.69 8.25 -11.50
C ILE A 190 10.10 7.60 -10.24
N ASP A 191 8.78 7.71 -10.13
CA ASP A 191 7.99 7.03 -9.12
C ASP A 191 7.63 5.62 -9.61
N ILE A 192 8.19 4.59 -8.96
CA ILE A 192 7.96 3.21 -9.36
C ILE A 192 6.55 2.72 -9.02
N PHE A 193 5.80 3.41 -8.16
CA PHE A 193 4.43 3.03 -7.82
C PHE A 193 3.38 3.75 -8.67
N SER A 194 3.80 4.76 -9.46
CA SER A 194 2.92 5.51 -10.35
C SER A 194 2.16 4.62 -11.35
N PRO A 195 0.89 4.91 -11.63
CA PRO A 195 0.15 4.23 -12.70
C PRO A 195 0.71 4.54 -14.08
N GLU A 196 1.42 5.66 -14.22
CA GLU A 196 2.06 6.13 -15.45
C GLU A 196 3.50 5.60 -15.61
N PHE A 197 3.93 4.67 -14.75
CA PHE A 197 5.28 4.11 -14.80
C PHE A 197 5.60 3.45 -16.14
N GLU A 198 6.62 3.96 -16.82
CA GLU A 198 7.14 3.39 -18.06
C GLU A 198 8.36 2.52 -17.81
N VAL A 199 8.21 1.21 -17.93
CA VAL A 199 9.28 0.23 -17.65
C VAL A 199 10.56 0.49 -18.45
N ASN A 200 10.45 0.90 -19.71
CA ASN A 200 11.61 1.16 -20.57
C ASN A 200 12.41 2.41 -20.17
N ALA A 201 11.80 3.33 -19.41
CA ALA A 201 12.47 4.54 -18.92
C ALA A 201 13.24 4.28 -17.61
N TYR A 202 12.98 3.16 -16.92
CA TYR A 202 13.62 2.85 -15.65
C TYR A 202 15.01 2.22 -15.86
N PRO A 203 16.10 2.83 -15.35
CA PRO A 203 17.45 2.41 -15.72
C PRO A 203 17.93 1.17 -14.93
N LEU A 204 17.39 0.89 -13.75
CA LEU A 204 17.72 -0.29 -12.95
C LEU A 204 16.82 -1.48 -13.31
N GLN A 205 16.98 -1.99 -14.52
CA GLN A 205 16.21 -3.13 -15.01
C GLN A 205 17.06 -4.16 -15.74
N LEU A 206 16.72 -5.42 -15.55
CA LEU A 206 17.25 -6.54 -16.30
C LEU A 206 16.21 -7.04 -17.29
N THR A 207 16.49 -6.92 -18.60
CA THR A 207 15.65 -7.57 -19.62
C THR A 207 16.07 -9.01 -19.79
N VAL A 208 15.14 -9.95 -19.61
CA VAL A 208 15.38 -11.39 -19.73
C VAL A 208 14.47 -11.95 -20.82
N GLY A 209 15.00 -12.82 -21.67
CA GLY A 209 14.25 -13.38 -22.78
C GLY A 209 14.88 -14.63 -23.35
N PHE A 210 14.15 -15.29 -24.26
CA PHE A 210 14.63 -16.49 -24.92
C PHE A 210 15.47 -16.16 -26.14
N THR A 211 16.53 -16.95 -26.34
CA THR A 211 17.37 -17.04 -27.54
C THR A 211 17.58 -18.51 -27.90
N GLY A 212 17.94 -18.82 -29.15
CA GLY A 212 18.11 -20.20 -29.62
C GLY A 212 17.33 -20.49 -30.90
N ASP A 213 16.84 -21.73 -31.02
CA ASP A 213 16.06 -22.19 -32.17
C ASP A 213 14.64 -21.61 -32.17
N ASP A 214 14.19 -21.08 -33.32
CA ASP A 214 12.89 -20.40 -33.43
C ASP A 214 11.69 -21.32 -33.13
N VAL A 215 11.79 -22.60 -33.47
CA VAL A 215 10.73 -23.59 -33.21
C VAL A 215 10.69 -23.92 -31.71
N ALA A 216 11.86 -24.09 -31.09
CA ALA A 216 11.96 -24.30 -29.65
C ALA A 216 11.43 -23.10 -28.85
N ILE A 217 11.77 -21.87 -29.27
CA ILE A 217 11.25 -20.63 -28.68
C ILE A 217 9.73 -20.56 -28.82
N GLY A 218 9.20 -20.78 -30.03
CA GLY A 218 7.76 -20.71 -30.29
C GLY A 218 6.97 -21.71 -29.44
N ARG A 219 7.51 -22.93 -29.26
CA ARG A 219 6.89 -23.95 -28.40
C ARG A 219 6.94 -23.58 -26.93
N ALA A 220 8.09 -23.13 -26.43
CA ALA A 220 8.25 -22.74 -25.03
C ALA A 220 7.34 -21.57 -24.65
N ILE A 221 7.15 -20.59 -25.55
CA ILE A 221 6.22 -19.47 -25.35
C ILE A 221 4.79 -19.97 -25.18
N GLU A 222 4.35 -20.90 -26.03
CA GLU A 222 2.99 -21.43 -25.95
C GLU A 222 2.79 -22.27 -24.69
N ASP A 223 3.76 -23.13 -24.35
CA ASP A 223 3.69 -23.98 -23.15
C ASP A 223 3.73 -23.13 -21.87
N LEU A 224 4.53 -22.06 -21.82
CA LEU A 224 4.56 -21.12 -20.69
C LEU A 224 3.27 -20.32 -20.57
N ARG A 225 2.68 -19.90 -21.69
CA ARG A 225 1.37 -19.22 -21.70
C ARG A 225 0.28 -20.14 -21.17
N GLN A 226 0.29 -21.42 -21.57
CA GLN A 226 -0.65 -22.42 -21.06
C GLN A 226 -0.43 -22.74 -19.58
N ALA A 227 0.83 -22.79 -19.13
CA ALA A 227 1.18 -22.98 -17.72
C ALA A 227 0.84 -21.76 -16.85
N GLY A 228 0.78 -20.56 -17.44
CA GLY A 228 0.49 -19.31 -16.72
C GLY A 228 1.60 -18.88 -15.75
N THR A 229 2.81 -19.43 -15.87
CA THR A 229 3.91 -19.16 -14.94
C THR A 229 4.86 -18.06 -15.38
N TRP A 230 4.88 -17.72 -16.66
CA TRP A 230 5.72 -16.64 -17.16
C TRP A 230 5.18 -15.27 -16.75
N ARG A 231 6.03 -14.44 -16.15
CA ARG A 231 5.67 -13.07 -15.75
C ARG A 231 6.44 -12.06 -16.60
N GLY A 232 5.74 -11.09 -17.18
CA GLY A 232 6.37 -10.01 -17.95
C GLY A 232 7.20 -9.04 -17.11
N SER A 233 6.97 -8.98 -15.79
CA SER A 233 7.76 -8.20 -14.85
C SER A 233 7.59 -8.71 -13.42
N ASN A 234 8.53 -8.38 -12.52
CA ASN A 234 8.33 -8.49 -11.08
C ASN A 234 7.46 -7.37 -10.49
N ARG A 235 7.10 -6.36 -11.29
CA ARG A 235 6.13 -5.31 -10.98
C ARG A 235 4.89 -5.50 -11.84
N ASN A 236 4.01 -6.41 -11.45
CA ASN A 236 2.71 -6.57 -12.12
C ASN A 236 1.77 -5.41 -11.73
N SER A 237 1.50 -4.49 -12.67
CA SER A 237 0.62 -3.33 -12.44
C SER A 237 -0.83 -3.71 -12.22
N GLU A 238 -1.30 -4.83 -12.78
CA GLU A 238 -2.66 -5.35 -12.55
C GLU A 238 -2.85 -5.94 -11.15
N GLN A 239 -1.76 -6.01 -10.37
CA GLN A 239 -1.72 -6.52 -8.99
C GLN A 239 -1.21 -5.47 -8.01
N LEU A 240 -1.09 -4.20 -8.42
CA LEU A 240 -0.56 -3.11 -7.61
C LEU A 240 -1.68 -2.17 -7.17
N THR A 241 -1.96 -2.12 -5.88
CA THR A 241 -2.97 -1.22 -5.29
C THR A 241 -2.33 -0.17 -4.40
N ARG A 242 -2.79 1.08 -4.52
CA ARG A 242 -2.40 2.22 -3.70
C ARG A 242 -3.57 2.61 -2.81
N VAL A 243 -3.41 2.39 -1.51
CA VAL A 243 -4.38 2.81 -0.50
C VAL A 243 -3.85 4.05 0.21
N VAL A 244 -4.50 5.19 -0.02
CA VAL A 244 -4.20 6.44 0.67
C VAL A 244 -5.02 6.52 1.95
N LEU A 245 -4.35 6.73 3.08
CA LEU A 245 -4.92 6.84 4.42
C LEU A 245 -4.61 8.24 4.97
N SER A 246 -5.63 9.08 5.18
CA SER A 246 -5.49 10.38 5.84
C SER A 246 -6.09 10.39 7.24
N GLY A 247 -5.67 11.37 8.03
CA GLY A 247 -6.13 11.57 9.40
C GLY A 247 -7.48 12.28 9.52
N VAL A 248 -7.68 12.96 10.64
CA VAL A 248 -8.97 13.47 11.07
C VAL A 248 -9.51 14.57 10.15
N THR A 249 -10.74 14.38 9.66
CA THR A 249 -11.53 15.44 9.04
C THR A 249 -12.66 15.89 9.95
N ALA A 250 -12.69 17.19 10.22
CA ALA A 250 -13.77 17.89 10.90
C ALA A 250 -13.98 19.26 10.24
N LEU A 251 -14.81 19.30 9.18
CA LEU A 251 -15.17 20.51 8.44
C LEU A 251 -16.19 21.37 9.19
N THR A 252 -15.81 21.81 10.39
CA THR A 252 -16.63 22.53 11.36
C THR A 252 -15.97 23.85 11.77
N ARG A 253 -16.62 24.61 12.64
CA ARG A 253 -16.08 25.84 13.25
C ARG A 253 -15.39 26.76 12.23
N THR A 254 -14.13 27.13 12.47
CA THR A 254 -13.38 28.09 11.65
C THR A 254 -13.05 27.50 10.27
N THR A 255 -12.85 26.18 10.17
CA THR A 255 -12.68 25.50 8.86
C THR A 255 -13.91 25.74 7.99
N ALA A 256 -15.10 25.51 8.53
CA ALA A 256 -16.36 25.78 7.84
C ALA A 256 -16.54 27.27 7.50
N ASP A 257 -16.18 28.18 8.41
CA ASP A 257 -16.28 29.63 8.17
C ASP A 257 -15.41 30.08 6.99
N VAL A 258 -14.17 29.58 6.92
CA VAL A 258 -13.24 29.92 5.83
C VAL A 258 -13.76 29.40 4.49
N ILE A 259 -14.28 28.17 4.44
CA ILE A 259 -14.86 27.59 3.22
C ILE A 259 -16.10 28.38 2.76
N VAL A 260 -17.02 28.70 3.68
CA VAL A 260 -18.24 29.45 3.34
C VAL A 260 -17.90 30.87 2.86
N ASN A 261 -16.96 31.55 3.52
CA ASN A 261 -16.61 32.93 3.19
C ASN A 261 -15.74 33.04 1.93
N SER A 262 -15.00 31.99 1.55
CA SER A 262 -14.27 31.95 0.27
C SER A 262 -15.22 31.79 -0.92
N GLY A 263 -16.39 31.17 -0.71
CA GLY A 263 -17.29 30.76 -1.78
C GLY A 263 -16.75 29.60 -2.62
N ASN A 264 -15.73 28.89 -2.12
CA ASN A 264 -15.09 27.77 -2.80
C ASN A 264 -14.99 26.56 -1.84
N VAL A 265 -15.87 25.57 -2.00
CA VAL A 265 -15.86 24.31 -1.22
C VAL A 265 -14.58 23.52 -1.41
N LEU A 266 -13.93 23.66 -2.57
CA LEU A 266 -12.73 22.92 -2.94
C LEU A 266 -11.44 23.56 -2.41
N LEU A 267 -11.50 24.75 -1.81
CA LEU A 267 -10.33 25.45 -1.29
C LEU A 267 -9.39 24.55 -0.44
N PRO A 268 -9.89 23.65 0.43
CA PRO A 268 -9.01 22.77 1.21
C PRO A 268 -8.22 21.74 0.38
N SER A 269 -8.66 21.37 -0.84
CA SER A 269 -8.00 20.32 -1.63
C SER A 269 -6.73 20.79 -2.36
N GLU A 270 -6.59 22.09 -2.59
CA GLU A 270 -5.61 22.66 -3.53
C GLU A 270 -4.16 22.23 -3.23
N GLY A 271 -3.79 22.05 -1.96
CA GLY A 271 -2.43 21.67 -1.56
C GLY A 271 -2.15 20.17 -1.52
N ILE A 272 -3.16 19.31 -1.66
CA ILE A 272 -3.00 17.85 -1.52
C ILE A 272 -3.44 17.05 -2.75
N ILE A 273 -4.21 17.66 -3.67
CA ILE A 273 -4.84 16.95 -4.79
C ILE A 273 -3.83 16.14 -5.63
N ASP A 274 -2.65 16.71 -5.89
CA ASP A 274 -1.63 16.07 -6.71
C ASP A 274 -1.07 14.78 -6.09
N PHE A 275 -1.07 14.67 -4.75
CA PHE A 275 -0.55 13.50 -4.04
C PHE A 275 -1.56 12.35 -3.97
N VAL A 276 -2.86 12.68 -3.91
CA VAL A 276 -3.94 11.72 -3.62
C VAL A 276 -4.70 11.27 -4.86
N GLN A 277 -4.59 11.98 -5.98
CA GLN A 277 -5.33 11.70 -7.22
C GLN A 277 -5.00 10.35 -7.88
N ASP A 278 -3.84 9.76 -7.59
CA ASP A 278 -3.41 8.47 -8.14
C ASP A 278 -3.74 7.29 -7.22
N ALA A 279 -4.52 7.53 -6.15
CA ALA A 279 -4.99 6.48 -5.26
C ALA A 279 -6.01 5.57 -5.97
N ASP A 280 -5.92 4.26 -5.73
CA ASP A 280 -7.00 3.33 -6.09
C ASP A 280 -8.11 3.38 -5.02
N ILE A 281 -7.70 3.51 -3.76
CA ILE A 281 -8.58 3.70 -2.61
C ILE A 281 -8.07 4.91 -1.83
N PHE A 282 -8.93 5.92 -1.64
CA PHE A 282 -8.64 7.04 -0.76
C PHE A 282 -9.61 7.03 0.42
N HIS A 283 -9.04 6.70 1.57
CA HIS A 283 -9.64 6.71 2.88
C HIS A 283 -9.40 8.04 3.61
N THR A 284 -10.45 8.57 4.24
CA THR A 284 -10.29 9.56 5.32
C THR A 284 -11.12 9.19 6.55
N SER A 285 -10.67 9.60 7.72
CA SER A 285 -11.54 9.71 8.91
C SER A 285 -12.47 10.91 8.74
N ASN A 286 -13.77 10.76 9.01
CA ASN A 286 -14.68 11.89 9.16
C ASN A 286 -15.36 11.83 10.53
N GLU A 287 -15.01 12.79 11.39
CA GLU A 287 -15.36 12.75 12.81
C GLU A 287 -16.69 13.45 13.12
N VAL A 288 -17.27 14.17 12.15
CA VAL A 288 -18.47 15.00 12.35
C VAL A 288 -19.61 14.62 11.42
N SER A 289 -20.85 14.72 11.91
CA SER A 289 -22.05 14.57 11.06
C SER A 289 -22.26 15.76 10.14
N PHE A 290 -22.66 15.48 8.89
CA PHE A 290 -23.33 16.44 8.03
C PHE A 290 -24.74 16.71 8.52
N SER A 291 -25.15 17.99 8.55
CA SER A 291 -26.50 18.37 8.98
C SER A 291 -26.97 19.65 8.32
N GLU A 292 -28.17 19.64 7.74
CA GLU A 292 -28.83 20.86 7.25
C GLU A 292 -29.11 21.89 8.36
N GLN A 293 -29.16 21.45 9.62
CA GLN A 293 -29.36 22.29 10.79
C GLN A 293 -28.04 22.75 11.41
N CYS A 294 -26.91 22.52 10.73
CA CYS A 294 -25.62 23.00 11.20
C CYS A 294 -25.65 24.54 11.24
N PRO A 295 -25.42 25.17 12.40
CA PRO A 295 -25.52 26.61 12.51
C PRO A 295 -24.41 27.30 11.70
N ARG A 296 -24.70 28.52 11.22
CA ARG A 296 -23.67 29.38 10.61
C ARG A 296 -22.46 29.49 11.54
N PRO A 297 -21.24 29.19 11.09
CA PRO A 297 -20.04 29.38 11.89
C PRO A 297 -19.98 30.84 12.37
N GLN A 298 -19.64 31.04 13.66
CA GLN A 298 -19.46 32.37 14.24
C GLN A 298 -18.01 32.53 14.68
N THR A 299 -17.21 33.30 13.96
CA THR A 299 -15.77 33.42 14.26
C THR A 299 -15.50 34.45 15.37
N PRO A 300 -14.62 34.16 16.36
CA PRO A 300 -13.94 32.88 16.60
C PRO A 300 -14.81 31.91 17.43
N ASN A 301 -15.12 30.73 16.90
CA ASN A 301 -15.94 29.72 17.60
C ASN A 301 -15.11 28.63 18.28
N VAL A 302 -14.03 28.99 18.98
CA VAL A 302 -13.16 28.01 19.64
C VAL A 302 -13.79 27.34 20.89
N GLY A 303 -15.02 27.72 21.27
CA GLY A 303 -15.65 27.31 22.53
C GLY A 303 -16.80 26.29 22.43
N THR A 304 -17.34 25.99 21.26
CA THR A 304 -18.43 25.00 21.11
C THR A 304 -17.85 23.62 20.83
N THR A 305 -18.21 22.62 21.64
CA THR A 305 -17.80 21.21 21.49
C THR A 305 -18.88 20.33 20.86
N SER A 306 -19.82 20.94 20.13
CA SER A 306 -20.86 20.24 19.36
C SER A 306 -20.67 20.58 17.89
N PHE A 307 -20.02 19.66 17.17
CA PHE A 307 -19.58 19.84 15.80
C PHE A 307 -20.61 19.35 14.78
N CYS A 308 -20.52 19.90 13.57
CA CYS A 308 -21.23 19.45 12.38
C CYS A 308 -20.59 20.07 11.15
N ALA A 309 -20.83 19.45 10.00
CA ALA A 309 -20.49 20.00 8.69
C ALA A 309 -21.76 20.29 7.87
N TYR A 310 -21.61 21.17 6.89
CA TYR A 310 -22.65 21.45 5.91
C TYR A 310 -22.72 20.33 4.86
N PRO A 311 -23.90 19.80 4.49
CA PRO A 311 -24.01 18.72 3.51
C PRO A 311 -23.30 19.03 2.17
N GLU A 312 -23.30 20.28 1.71
CA GLU A 312 -22.60 20.68 0.49
C GLU A 312 -21.08 20.45 0.51
N PHE A 313 -20.47 20.33 1.70
CA PHE A 313 -19.04 20.05 1.80
C PHE A 313 -18.66 18.64 1.36
N ILE A 314 -19.64 17.74 1.14
CA ILE A 314 -19.38 16.44 0.52
C ILE A 314 -18.74 16.58 -0.88
N GLU A 315 -18.95 17.72 -1.56
CA GLU A 315 -18.31 18.01 -2.85
C GLU A 315 -16.79 17.93 -2.74
N LEU A 316 -16.20 18.41 -1.64
CA LEU A 316 -14.76 18.31 -1.37
C LEU A 316 -14.30 16.84 -1.37
N PHE A 317 -15.08 15.94 -0.76
CA PHE A 317 -14.71 14.52 -0.67
C PHE A 317 -14.74 13.88 -2.05
N THR A 318 -15.81 14.12 -2.81
CA THR A 318 -15.92 13.60 -4.19
C THR A 318 -14.86 14.16 -5.11
N HIS A 319 -14.48 15.43 -4.96
CA HIS A 319 -13.43 16.07 -5.75
C HIS A 319 -12.04 15.50 -5.48
N LEU A 320 -11.76 15.18 -4.21
CA LEU A 320 -10.50 14.52 -3.81
C LEU A 320 -10.42 13.05 -4.24
N GLY A 321 -11.52 12.44 -4.69
CA GLY A 321 -11.58 11.01 -4.99
C GLY A 321 -11.69 10.14 -3.74
N ILE A 322 -12.10 10.69 -2.60
CA ILE A 322 -12.36 9.92 -1.38
C ILE A 322 -13.49 8.94 -1.65
N ASN A 323 -13.22 7.65 -1.47
CA ASN A 323 -14.17 6.56 -1.71
C ASN A 323 -14.37 5.66 -0.49
N VAL A 324 -13.62 5.89 0.60
CA VAL A 324 -13.78 5.21 1.88
C VAL A 324 -13.79 6.23 3.03
N ILE A 325 -14.79 6.15 3.91
CA ILE A 325 -14.87 6.94 5.15
C ILE A 325 -14.76 6.02 6.36
N GLU A 326 -13.84 6.37 7.24
CA GLU A 326 -13.72 5.74 8.55
C GLU A 326 -14.48 6.55 9.60
N LEU A 327 -15.31 5.83 10.37
CA LEU A 327 -16.29 6.40 11.29
C LEU A 327 -16.03 5.90 12.72
N THR A 328 -14.77 5.89 13.18
CA THR A 328 -14.44 5.54 14.57
C THR A 328 -14.51 6.72 15.55
N GLY A 329 -14.65 7.94 15.03
CA GLY A 329 -14.61 9.19 15.80
C GLY A 329 -15.62 9.30 16.95
N ASN A 330 -15.31 10.18 17.91
CA ASN A 330 -16.13 10.42 19.12
C ASN A 330 -17.17 11.54 18.96
N HIS A 331 -17.18 12.26 17.82
CA HIS A 331 -18.11 13.38 17.55
C HIS A 331 -19.22 13.07 16.54
N LEU A 332 -19.36 11.82 16.11
CA LEU A 332 -20.34 11.42 15.08
C LEU A 332 -21.77 11.82 15.46
N ASN A 333 -22.13 11.77 16.75
CA ASN A 333 -23.49 12.04 17.25
C ASN A 333 -23.65 13.41 17.91
N ASP A 334 -22.79 14.39 17.64
CA ASP A 334 -22.91 15.74 18.21
C ASP A 334 -24.23 16.45 17.82
N ARG A 335 -24.82 16.06 16.68
CA ARG A 335 -26.17 16.47 16.23
C ARG A 335 -27.22 15.36 16.36
N GLY A 336 -26.88 14.35 17.15
CA GLY A 336 -27.69 13.18 17.44
C GLY A 336 -27.72 12.13 16.32
N PRO A 337 -28.21 10.92 16.64
CA PRO A 337 -28.20 9.77 15.73
C PRO A 337 -29.02 9.96 14.45
N ALA A 338 -29.98 10.88 14.44
CA ALA A 338 -30.77 11.20 13.25
C ALA A 338 -29.92 11.93 12.20
N ALA A 339 -29.12 12.92 12.62
CA ALA A 339 -28.19 13.63 11.72
C ALA A 339 -27.08 12.69 11.23
N PHE A 340 -26.60 11.79 12.10
CA PHE A 340 -25.63 10.78 11.66
C PHE A 340 -26.20 9.81 10.63
N ARG A 341 -27.46 9.36 10.76
CA ARG A 341 -28.11 8.58 9.70
C ARG A 341 -28.24 9.33 8.38
N GLN A 342 -28.53 10.64 8.43
CA GLN A 342 -28.53 11.48 7.22
C GLN A 342 -27.14 11.60 6.59
N THR A 343 -26.09 11.60 7.41
CA THR A 343 -24.70 11.54 6.94
C THR A 343 -24.42 10.23 6.21
N LEU A 344 -24.87 9.10 6.76
CA LEU A 344 -24.75 7.80 6.08
C LEU A 344 -25.56 7.76 4.77
N ASP A 345 -26.78 8.32 4.76
CA ASP A 345 -27.59 8.45 3.54
C ASP A 345 -26.87 9.29 2.47
N LEU A 346 -26.16 10.34 2.87
CA LEU A 346 -25.39 11.18 1.96
C LEU A 346 -24.22 10.41 1.34
N TYR A 347 -23.50 9.59 2.12
CA TYR A 347 -22.44 8.72 1.59
C TYR A 347 -22.98 7.69 0.60
N ASP A 348 -24.12 7.05 0.94
CA ASP A 348 -24.80 6.11 0.04
C ASP A 348 -25.20 6.79 -1.28
N GLU A 349 -25.68 8.05 -1.23
CA GLU A 349 -26.07 8.84 -2.42
C GLU A 349 -24.89 9.14 -3.35
N VAL A 350 -23.73 9.48 -2.80
CA VAL A 350 -22.53 9.81 -3.60
C VAL A 350 -21.64 8.60 -3.88
N GLY A 351 -22.02 7.40 -3.42
CA GLY A 351 -21.29 6.15 -3.66
C GLY A 351 -19.98 6.01 -2.87
N ILE A 352 -19.89 6.65 -1.70
CA ILE A 352 -18.73 6.53 -0.81
C ILE A 352 -19.00 5.41 0.21
N SER A 353 -18.10 4.44 0.27
CA SER A 353 -18.18 3.35 1.25
C SER A 353 -17.73 3.81 2.62
N TYR A 354 -18.18 3.16 3.69
CA TYR A 354 -17.77 3.50 5.04
C TYR A 354 -17.65 2.28 5.95
N TYR A 355 -16.89 2.41 7.05
CA TYR A 355 -16.72 1.38 8.07
C TYR A 355 -16.44 1.97 9.45
N GLY A 356 -16.44 1.12 10.49
CA GLY A 356 -16.15 1.54 11.87
C GLY A 356 -17.30 2.31 12.54
N GLY A 357 -18.43 2.49 11.85
CA GLY A 357 -19.65 3.11 12.32
C GLY A 357 -20.84 2.70 11.44
N GLY A 358 -22.06 2.84 11.94
CA GLY A 358 -23.24 2.31 11.25
C GLY A 358 -24.56 2.82 11.79
N ARG A 359 -25.66 2.30 11.20
CA ARG A 359 -27.04 2.70 11.51
C ARG A 359 -27.56 2.14 12.84
N ASP A 360 -26.87 1.10 13.30
CA ASP A 360 -27.07 0.31 14.51
C ASP A 360 -25.77 -0.45 14.84
N LEU A 361 -25.78 -1.23 15.92
CA LEU A 361 -24.63 -2.00 16.38
C LEU A 361 -24.15 -3.04 15.35
N GLU A 362 -25.07 -3.76 14.72
CA GLU A 362 -24.73 -4.83 13.76
C GLU A 362 -24.00 -4.26 12.54
N SER A 363 -24.58 -3.23 11.91
CA SER A 363 -23.97 -2.55 10.76
C SER A 363 -22.67 -1.82 11.11
N SER A 364 -22.57 -1.24 12.32
CA SER A 364 -21.33 -0.55 12.73
C SER A 364 -20.11 -1.47 12.84
N ARG A 365 -20.35 -2.75 13.13
CA ARG A 365 -19.31 -3.77 13.33
C ARG A 365 -18.89 -4.49 12.06
N GLN A 366 -19.62 -4.30 10.95
CA GLN A 366 -19.30 -4.97 9.69
C GLN A 366 -17.99 -4.41 9.12
N PRO A 367 -17.04 -5.27 8.73
CA PRO A 367 -15.89 -4.82 7.96
C PRO A 367 -16.35 -4.37 6.57
N LEU A 368 -15.64 -3.39 6.01
CA LEU A 368 -15.73 -3.08 4.58
C LEU A 368 -14.68 -3.92 3.85
N ILE A 369 -15.09 -4.70 2.85
CA ILE A 369 -14.17 -5.50 2.03
C ILE A 369 -14.25 -4.98 0.59
N LEU A 370 -13.11 -4.59 0.03
CA LEU A 370 -12.97 -4.07 -1.32
C LEU A 370 -11.97 -4.92 -2.12
N GLU A 371 -12.22 -5.05 -3.42
CA GLU A 371 -11.25 -5.60 -4.37
C GLU A 371 -10.68 -4.45 -5.20
N SER A 372 -9.35 -4.37 -5.30
CA SER A 372 -8.65 -3.40 -6.12
C SER A 372 -7.43 -4.05 -6.75
N ASN A 373 -7.28 -3.94 -8.07
CA ASN A 373 -6.20 -4.53 -8.86
C ASN A 373 -5.91 -5.98 -8.42
N GLY A 374 -6.96 -6.80 -8.34
CA GLY A 374 -6.92 -8.21 -7.92
C GLY A 374 -6.39 -8.49 -6.51
N ASN A 375 -6.34 -7.48 -5.63
CA ASN A 375 -6.08 -7.62 -4.21
C ASN A 375 -7.39 -7.41 -3.43
N THR A 376 -7.67 -8.25 -2.44
CA THR A 376 -8.81 -8.12 -1.53
C THR A 376 -8.36 -7.47 -0.22
N ILE A 377 -8.99 -6.34 0.14
CA ILE A 377 -8.59 -5.51 1.27
C ILE A 377 -9.78 -5.35 2.22
N ALA A 378 -9.61 -5.71 3.49
CA ALA A 378 -10.60 -5.50 4.53
C ALA A 378 -10.25 -4.31 5.41
N PHE A 379 -11.24 -3.46 5.70
CA PHE A 379 -11.17 -2.36 6.63
C PHE A 379 -12.05 -2.64 7.84
N LEU A 380 -11.45 -2.59 9.03
CA LEU A 380 -12.15 -2.76 10.31
C LEU A 380 -11.83 -1.58 11.22
N GLY A 381 -12.82 -1.10 11.97
CA GLY A 381 -12.68 0.10 12.79
C GLY A 381 -13.41 -0.01 14.11
N CYS A 382 -12.86 0.58 15.18
CA CYS A 382 -13.55 0.68 16.46
C CYS A 382 -13.23 1.96 17.24
N ASN A 383 -14.19 2.40 18.05
CA ASN A 383 -14.00 3.44 19.06
C ASN A 383 -13.70 2.80 20.43
N TYR A 384 -12.44 2.88 20.85
CA TYR A 384 -11.97 2.35 22.12
C TYR A 384 -12.15 3.34 23.26
N TYR A 385 -11.89 4.63 23.02
CA TYR A 385 -11.97 5.68 24.04
C TYR A 385 -13.33 5.69 24.75
N ASP A 386 -14.42 5.92 24.00
CA ASP A 386 -15.75 6.11 24.59
C ASP A 386 -16.30 4.80 25.16
N ALA A 387 -16.01 3.68 24.50
CA ALA A 387 -16.40 2.35 24.96
C ALA A 387 -15.78 2.04 26.33
N ASN A 388 -14.49 2.33 26.51
CA ASN A 388 -13.79 2.09 27.76
C ASN A 388 -14.20 3.09 28.87
N GLN A 389 -14.63 4.30 28.51
CA GLN A 389 -15.19 5.27 29.48
C GLN A 389 -16.65 4.96 29.86
N GLY A 390 -17.31 4.04 29.15
CA GLY A 390 -18.75 3.80 29.29
C GLY A 390 -19.60 4.97 28.80
N TYR A 391 -19.03 5.89 28.01
CA TYR A 391 -19.75 7.00 27.43
C TYR A 391 -20.46 6.55 26.16
N LEU A 392 -21.78 6.35 26.27
CA LEU A 392 -22.53 5.80 25.16
C LEU A 392 -22.79 6.81 24.05
N GLY A 393 -22.67 8.13 24.27
CA GLY A 393 -23.10 9.17 23.31
C GLY A 393 -22.78 8.90 21.82
N PRO A 394 -21.51 8.68 21.47
CA PRO A 394 -21.08 8.50 20.08
C PRO A 394 -21.19 7.06 19.57
N LEU A 395 -21.39 6.08 20.46
CA LEU A 395 -21.33 4.66 20.11
C LEU A 395 -22.65 4.16 19.51
N ALA A 396 -22.57 3.19 18.60
CA ALA A 396 -23.73 2.47 18.11
C ALA A 396 -24.35 1.58 19.20
N SER A 397 -25.65 1.34 19.10
CA SER A 397 -26.39 0.31 19.84
C SER A 397 -27.48 -0.27 18.94
N ASP A 398 -28.24 -1.26 19.41
CA ASP A 398 -29.29 -1.92 18.62
C ASP A 398 -30.31 -0.93 18.00
N GLU A 399 -30.55 0.22 18.63
CA GLU A 399 -31.53 1.23 18.17
C GLU A 399 -30.88 2.56 17.75
N ARG A 400 -29.55 2.66 17.80
CA ARG A 400 -28.82 3.92 17.67
C ARG A 400 -27.65 3.81 16.71
N ALA A 401 -27.62 4.73 15.74
CA ALA A 401 -26.49 4.91 14.86
C ALA A 401 -25.30 5.53 15.60
N GLY A 402 -24.08 5.14 15.25
CA GLY A 402 -22.86 5.68 15.85
C GLY A 402 -21.62 4.87 15.47
N ALA A 403 -20.50 5.16 16.14
CA ALA A 403 -19.24 4.43 16.00
C ALA A 403 -19.35 3.01 16.57
N SER A 404 -18.63 2.07 15.98
CA SER A 404 -18.51 0.70 16.48
C SER A 404 -17.81 0.70 17.83
N PRO A 405 -18.42 0.22 18.91
CA PRO A 405 -17.74 0.09 20.20
C PRO A 405 -16.61 -0.94 20.11
N CYS A 406 -15.44 -0.62 20.65
CA CYS A 406 -14.28 -1.52 20.60
C CYS A 406 -14.38 -2.70 21.59
N ASP A 407 -15.19 -3.68 21.22
CA ASP A 407 -15.24 -4.99 21.88
C ASP A 407 -14.04 -5.83 21.46
N MET A 408 -13.02 -5.88 22.30
CA MET A 408 -11.75 -6.55 22.00
C MET A 408 -11.90 -8.04 21.68
N THR A 409 -12.92 -8.71 22.24
CA THR A 409 -13.18 -10.14 21.95
C THR A 409 -13.71 -10.31 20.54
N TYR A 410 -14.63 -9.44 20.13
CA TYR A 410 -15.16 -9.41 18.76
C TYR A 410 -14.04 -9.06 17.77
N ILE A 411 -13.25 -8.02 18.04
CA ILE A 411 -12.16 -7.57 17.15
C ILE A 411 -11.11 -8.69 16.97
N GLU A 412 -10.72 -9.40 18.03
CA GLU A 412 -9.81 -10.54 17.90
C GLU A 412 -10.37 -11.61 16.97
N GLN A 413 -11.63 -12.01 17.16
CA GLN A 413 -12.26 -13.04 16.33
C GLN A 413 -12.32 -12.62 14.87
N GLU A 414 -12.65 -11.34 14.63
CA GLU A 414 -12.83 -10.81 13.29
C GLU A 414 -11.49 -10.65 12.55
N LEU A 415 -10.44 -10.15 13.20
CA LEU A 415 -9.11 -10.07 12.58
C LEU A 415 -8.54 -11.46 12.25
N ARG A 416 -8.76 -12.45 13.13
CA ARG A 416 -8.35 -13.84 12.88
C ARG A 416 -9.11 -14.46 11.71
N ARG A 417 -10.38 -14.09 11.53
CA ARG A 417 -11.20 -14.53 10.40
C ARG A 417 -10.72 -13.87 9.09
N LEU A 418 -10.66 -12.54 9.07
CA LEU A 418 -10.28 -11.74 7.91
C LEU A 418 -8.89 -12.09 7.38
N SER A 419 -7.91 -12.31 8.26
CA SER A 419 -6.53 -12.71 7.86
C SER A 419 -6.43 -14.06 7.13
N THR A 420 -7.53 -14.82 7.05
CA THR A 420 -7.61 -16.06 6.26
C THR A 420 -8.50 -15.94 5.01
N GLU A 421 -9.25 -14.84 4.89
CA GLU A 421 -10.26 -14.64 3.84
C GLU A 421 -9.86 -13.54 2.84
N VAL A 422 -9.02 -12.59 3.23
CA VAL A 422 -8.58 -11.47 2.39
C VAL A 422 -7.06 -11.40 2.34
N ASP A 423 -6.53 -10.61 1.41
CA ASP A 423 -5.08 -10.46 1.24
C ASP A 423 -4.46 -9.50 2.26
N VAL A 424 -5.16 -8.38 2.53
CA VAL A 424 -4.66 -7.33 3.45
C VAL A 424 -5.77 -6.87 4.39
N VAL A 425 -5.46 -6.77 5.68
CA VAL A 425 -6.38 -6.23 6.70
C VAL A 425 -5.85 -4.91 7.26
N ILE A 426 -6.64 -3.85 7.13
CA ILE A 426 -6.39 -2.50 7.67
C ILE A 426 -7.32 -2.27 8.88
N MET A 427 -6.74 -2.09 10.06
CA MET A 427 -7.46 -1.85 11.31
C MET A 427 -7.29 -0.39 11.73
N THR A 428 -8.39 0.29 12.04
CA THR A 428 -8.38 1.66 12.57
C THR A 428 -8.95 1.72 13.97
N ILE A 429 -8.34 2.52 14.84
CA ILE A 429 -8.79 2.68 16.23
C ILE A 429 -8.88 4.16 16.61
N GLN A 430 -9.99 4.56 17.23
CA GLN A 430 -10.08 5.79 18.03
C GLN A 430 -9.67 5.47 19.47
N ASP A 431 -8.40 5.72 19.82
CA ASP A 431 -7.87 5.54 21.18
C ASP A 431 -7.87 6.88 21.97
N TYR A 432 -7.17 6.95 23.10
CA TYR A 432 -7.01 8.16 23.90
C TYR A 432 -6.23 9.26 23.16
N GLU A 433 -6.82 10.45 23.06
CA GLU A 433 -6.14 11.63 22.56
C GLU A 433 -4.95 12.03 23.45
N ASN A 434 -3.81 12.30 22.81
CA ASN A 434 -2.67 12.95 23.44
C ASN A 434 -1.85 13.74 22.40
N TYR A 435 -1.42 14.94 22.80
CA TYR A 435 -0.72 15.90 21.93
C TYR A 435 0.79 15.74 22.08
N ARG A 436 1.29 14.57 21.65
CA ARG A 436 2.70 14.15 21.70
C ARG A 436 3.07 13.50 20.36
N TYR A 437 4.36 13.46 20.03
CA TYR A 437 4.83 12.73 18.84
C TYR A 437 5.05 11.23 19.12
N ASP A 438 5.34 10.86 20.37
CA ASP A 438 5.38 9.47 20.81
C ASP A 438 3.99 9.00 21.24
N ALA A 439 3.58 7.84 20.74
CA ALA A 439 2.37 7.18 21.24
C ALA A 439 2.59 6.63 22.65
N LEU A 440 1.52 6.61 23.46
CA LEU A 440 1.60 6.07 24.81
C LEU A 440 1.91 4.57 24.77
N PRO A 441 2.67 4.02 25.76
CA PRO A 441 3.00 2.60 25.79
C PRO A 441 1.77 1.67 25.68
N SER A 442 0.65 2.06 26.28
CA SER A 442 -0.60 1.29 26.19
C SER A 442 -1.27 1.34 24.82
N GLN A 443 -1.03 2.39 24.02
CA GLN A 443 -1.50 2.48 22.62
C GLN A 443 -0.64 1.58 21.73
N LYS A 444 0.68 1.62 21.92
CA LYS A 444 1.64 0.74 21.24
C LYS A 444 1.31 -0.73 21.45
N GLU A 445 1.16 -1.14 22.71
CA GLU A 445 0.80 -2.52 23.07
C GLU A 445 -0.52 -2.95 22.41
N ARG A 446 -1.54 -2.09 22.41
CA ARG A 446 -2.86 -2.40 21.84
C ARG A 446 -2.83 -2.54 20.32
N MET A 447 -2.12 -1.65 19.63
CA MET A 447 -2.02 -1.69 18.18
C MET A 447 -1.14 -2.85 17.71
N ALA A 448 -0.06 -3.16 18.42
CA ALA A 448 0.72 -4.38 18.19
C ALA A 448 -0.11 -5.66 18.40
N GLN A 449 -1.04 -5.65 19.36
CA GLN A 449 -1.97 -6.77 19.58
C GLN A 449 -2.89 -7.00 18.38
N PHE A 450 -3.33 -5.95 17.68
CA PHE A 450 -4.12 -6.09 16.44
C PHE A 450 -3.31 -6.72 15.30
N ILE A 451 -2.03 -6.34 15.15
CA ILE A 451 -1.12 -7.03 14.21
C ILE A 451 -1.02 -8.53 14.56
N ALA A 452 -0.85 -8.85 15.85
CA ALA A 452 -0.77 -10.23 16.32
C ALA A 452 -2.08 -11.04 16.11
N TRP A 453 -3.21 -10.37 15.94
CA TRP A 453 -4.51 -10.99 15.63
C TRP A 453 -4.79 -11.14 14.14
N GLY A 454 -3.98 -10.52 13.28
CA GLY A 454 -4.08 -10.69 11.82
C GLY A 454 -4.19 -9.40 11.02
N ALA A 455 -4.13 -8.23 11.64
CA ALA A 455 -4.01 -6.98 10.88
C ALA A 455 -2.61 -6.89 10.22
N ASP A 456 -2.56 -6.28 9.04
CA ASP A 456 -1.30 -5.97 8.33
C ASP A 456 -0.93 -4.49 8.47
N VAL A 457 -1.95 -3.63 8.56
CA VAL A 457 -1.80 -2.20 8.83
C VAL A 457 -2.70 -1.80 9.99
N VAL A 458 -2.19 -1.03 10.94
CA VAL A 458 -2.98 -0.44 12.03
C VAL A 458 -2.77 1.07 12.10
N ILE A 459 -3.87 1.83 12.03
CA ILE A 459 -3.87 3.29 12.09
C ILE A 459 -4.59 3.78 13.35
N GLY A 460 -4.02 4.76 14.05
CA GLY A 460 -4.73 5.52 15.08
C GLY A 460 -5.44 6.72 14.46
N SER A 461 -6.77 6.77 14.56
CA SER A 461 -7.60 7.86 13.98
C SER A 461 -7.78 9.04 14.93
N GLN A 462 -7.65 8.83 16.24
CA GLN A 462 -7.90 9.84 17.27
C GLN A 462 -6.94 11.04 17.26
N ALA A 463 -5.77 10.86 16.65
CA ALA A 463 -4.65 11.73 16.93
C ALA A 463 -4.73 13.00 16.07
N HIS A 464 -5.19 14.09 16.68
CA HIS A 464 -5.13 15.42 16.07
C HIS A 464 -3.71 15.95 15.84
N GLN A 465 -2.69 15.24 16.34
CA GLN A 465 -1.27 15.48 16.10
C GLN A 465 -0.63 14.18 15.59
N PRO A 466 0.31 14.24 14.63
CA PRO A 466 1.02 13.07 14.15
C PRO A 466 1.78 12.35 15.26
N HIS A 467 1.64 11.03 15.30
CA HIS A 467 2.39 10.15 16.19
C HIS A 467 3.40 9.33 15.39
N GLY A 468 4.17 8.53 16.11
CA GLY A 468 5.17 7.65 15.54
C GLY A 468 4.65 6.37 14.89
N PHE A 469 5.62 5.53 14.50
CA PHE A 469 5.42 4.32 13.73
C PHE A 469 5.99 3.10 14.44
N GLU A 470 5.48 1.91 14.14
CA GLU A 470 6.08 0.63 14.54
C GLU A 470 6.05 -0.39 13.40
N PHE A 471 7.10 -1.21 13.34
CA PHE A 471 7.16 -2.42 12.53
C PHE A 471 7.09 -3.62 13.45
N VAL A 472 6.00 -4.38 13.37
CA VAL A 472 5.71 -5.49 14.30
C VAL A 472 5.99 -6.81 13.59
N ALA A 473 7.08 -7.47 14.00
CA ALA A 473 7.48 -8.75 13.43
C ALA A 473 6.48 -9.86 13.76
N ARG A 474 6.24 -10.74 12.78
CA ARG A 474 5.38 -11.93 12.91
C ARG A 474 6.17 -13.16 12.43
N GLU A 475 6.14 -14.25 13.20
CA GLU A 475 6.89 -15.45 12.84
C GLU A 475 6.33 -16.07 11.55
N GLY A 476 7.18 -16.19 10.52
CA GLY A 476 6.81 -16.78 9.24
C GLY A 476 5.81 -15.96 8.40
N GLN A 477 5.57 -14.68 8.76
CA GLN A 477 4.65 -13.79 8.06
C GLN A 477 5.35 -12.45 7.76
N PRO A 478 4.86 -11.69 6.76
CA PRO A 478 5.32 -10.32 6.54
C PRO A 478 5.18 -9.47 7.81
N VAL A 479 6.08 -8.50 7.98
CA VAL A 479 6.01 -7.53 9.08
C VAL A 479 4.71 -6.71 8.99
N GLY A 480 4.11 -6.40 10.14
CA GLY A 480 2.96 -5.49 10.21
C GLY A 480 3.40 -4.04 10.35
N PHE A 481 2.67 -3.12 9.73
CA PHE A 481 2.91 -1.67 9.83
C PHE A 481 1.91 -1.02 10.78
N VAL A 482 2.40 -0.16 11.67
CA VAL A 482 1.59 0.62 12.60
C VAL A 482 1.94 2.09 12.46
N HIS A 483 0.92 2.93 12.30
CA HIS A 483 1.05 4.38 12.45
C HIS A 483 0.07 4.86 13.51
N HIS A 484 0.59 5.34 14.65
CA HIS A 484 -0.24 5.59 15.83
C HIS A 484 -1.17 6.81 15.71
N GLY A 485 -0.99 7.65 14.68
CA GLY A 485 -1.71 8.89 14.56
C GLY A 485 -1.28 9.69 13.34
N LEU A 486 -2.18 9.92 12.39
CA LEU A 486 -1.88 10.67 11.16
C LEU A 486 -1.89 12.20 11.35
N GLY A 487 -2.52 12.71 12.40
CA GLY A 487 -2.79 14.15 12.56
C GLY A 487 -4.13 14.58 11.95
N ASN A 488 -4.38 15.87 11.91
CA ASN A 488 -5.55 16.43 11.25
C ASN A 488 -5.33 16.49 9.73
N LEU A 489 -6.31 16.09 8.92
CA LEU A 489 -6.36 16.46 7.51
C LEU A 489 -7.02 17.84 7.34
N PHE A 490 -8.27 17.96 7.80
CA PHE A 490 -9.04 19.20 7.76
C PHE A 490 -9.64 19.52 9.13
N PHE A 491 -8.95 20.34 9.93
CA PHE A 491 -9.49 20.83 11.19
C PHE A 491 -8.83 22.16 11.62
N ASP A 492 -9.54 22.96 12.42
CA ASP A 492 -9.15 24.33 12.77
C ASP A 492 -8.26 24.44 14.03
N GLN A 493 -7.63 23.36 14.47
CA GLN A 493 -6.74 23.35 15.65
C GLN A 493 -5.38 24.03 15.37
N MET A 494 -5.37 25.36 15.25
CA MET A 494 -4.17 26.14 14.91
C MET A 494 -3.31 26.53 16.13
N ALA A 495 -3.71 26.16 17.35
CA ALA A 495 -3.09 26.64 18.58
C ALA A 495 -1.67 26.09 18.85
N GLN A 496 -1.38 24.87 18.36
CA GLN A 496 -0.10 24.20 18.54
C GLN A 496 0.45 23.76 17.17
N ILE A 497 1.78 23.67 17.04
CA ILE A 497 2.39 23.23 15.79
C ILE A 497 2.03 21.78 15.47
N GLY A 498 2.04 20.89 16.47
CA GLY A 498 1.75 19.47 16.27
C GLY A 498 0.36 19.21 15.69
N THR A 499 -0.65 19.99 16.08
CA THR A 499 -2.02 19.84 15.57
C THR A 499 -2.25 20.43 14.17
N ARG A 500 -1.22 21.10 13.64
CA ARG A 500 -1.18 21.61 12.27
C ARG A 500 -0.34 20.73 11.35
N GLN A 501 0.53 19.88 11.89
CA GLN A 501 1.30 18.95 11.10
C GLN A 501 0.46 17.70 10.83
N MET A 502 0.71 17.04 9.71
CA MET A 502 -0.02 15.86 9.32
C MET A 502 0.79 14.93 8.43
N PHE A 503 0.40 13.67 8.44
CA PHE A 503 0.73 12.70 7.43
C PHE A 503 -0.49 12.38 6.55
N ILE A 504 -0.22 12.05 5.30
CA ILE A 504 -1.10 11.21 4.49
C ILE A 504 -0.23 10.03 4.06
N ASP A 505 -0.62 8.82 4.46
CA ASP A 505 0.13 7.62 4.16
C ASP A 505 -0.40 7.00 2.86
N LYS A 506 0.48 6.58 1.97
CA LYS A 506 0.13 5.77 0.80
C LYS A 506 0.70 4.37 0.99
N VAL A 507 -0.16 3.44 1.38
CA VAL A 507 0.18 2.02 1.54
C VAL A 507 0.15 1.36 0.17
N ILE A 508 1.27 0.76 -0.21
CA ILE A 508 1.43 0.05 -1.48
C ILE A 508 1.26 -1.45 -1.26
N ILE A 509 0.26 -2.02 -1.93
CA ILE A 509 -0.07 -3.43 -1.89
C ILE A 509 0.27 -4.05 -3.24
N HIS A 510 1.04 -5.14 -3.25
CA HIS A 510 1.40 -5.88 -4.46
C HIS A 510 1.31 -7.38 -4.24
N GLU A 511 0.56 -8.07 -5.10
CA GLU A 511 0.32 -9.53 -5.02
C GLU A 511 -0.09 -9.97 -3.60
N GLY A 512 -1.07 -9.27 -3.05
CA GLY A 512 -1.68 -9.54 -1.75
C GLY A 512 -0.83 -9.20 -0.54
N ARG A 513 0.21 -8.36 -0.68
CA ARG A 513 1.10 -7.99 0.43
C ARG A 513 1.35 -6.50 0.47
N VAL A 514 1.44 -5.94 1.67
CA VAL A 514 1.99 -4.59 1.86
C VAL A 514 3.49 -4.63 1.58
N ILE A 515 3.95 -3.89 0.57
CA ILE A 515 5.36 -3.87 0.15
C ILE A 515 6.05 -2.54 0.41
N SER A 516 5.31 -1.44 0.61
CA SER A 516 5.87 -0.13 0.92
C SER A 516 4.84 0.79 1.54
N VAL A 517 5.30 1.85 2.20
CA VAL A 517 4.48 2.96 2.69
C VAL A 517 5.18 4.26 2.33
N GLU A 518 4.53 5.11 1.53
CA GLU A 518 5.00 6.46 1.23
C GLU A 518 4.35 7.47 2.16
N LEU A 519 5.13 8.44 2.63
CA LEU A 519 4.68 9.45 3.58
C LEU A 519 4.59 10.82 2.90
N TYR A 520 3.39 11.36 2.76
CA TYR A 520 3.21 12.78 2.51
C TYR A 520 3.22 13.54 3.84
N THR A 521 3.98 14.62 3.90
CA THR A 521 4.04 15.50 5.08
C THR A 521 3.41 16.85 4.76
N GLY A 522 2.36 17.19 5.50
CA GLY A 522 1.61 18.43 5.27
C GLY A 522 1.59 19.35 6.49
N LEU A 523 1.39 20.64 6.22
CA LEU A 523 1.13 21.65 7.25
C LEU A 523 -0.19 22.36 6.95
N ILE A 524 -1.10 22.38 7.92
CA ILE A 524 -2.35 23.13 7.84
C ILE A 524 -2.10 24.61 8.12
N GLU A 525 -2.59 25.42 7.19
CA GLU A 525 -2.60 26.88 7.28
C GLU A 525 -4.01 27.42 7.05
N ASN A 526 -4.23 28.69 7.40
CA ASN A 526 -5.48 29.40 7.17
C ASN A 526 -6.73 28.67 7.69
N TYR A 527 -6.61 27.87 8.76
CA TYR A 527 -7.69 27.12 9.42
C TYR A 527 -8.41 26.05 8.58
N CYS A 528 -8.00 25.81 7.33
CA CYS A 528 -8.67 24.89 6.41
C CYS A 528 -7.72 24.07 5.56
N CYS A 529 -6.52 24.59 5.33
CA CYS A 529 -5.90 24.42 4.05
C CYS A 529 -4.53 23.77 4.24
N PRO A 530 -4.46 22.43 4.12
CA PRO A 530 -3.19 21.74 4.09
C PRO A 530 -2.40 22.14 2.86
N ARG A 531 -1.08 22.27 3.05
CA ARG A 531 -0.10 22.41 1.97
C ARG A 531 1.05 21.43 2.17
N PRO A 532 1.81 21.09 1.12
CA PRO A 532 3.01 20.29 1.30
C PRO A 532 4.00 21.10 2.15
N MET A 533 4.67 20.40 3.06
CA MET A 533 5.83 20.96 3.73
C MET A 533 6.92 21.27 2.70
N THR A 534 7.64 22.36 2.90
CA THR A 534 8.92 22.59 2.21
C THR A 534 9.91 21.49 2.60
N GLU A 535 10.97 21.30 1.81
CA GLU A 535 12.00 20.29 2.11
C GLU A 535 12.56 20.43 3.53
N ALA A 536 12.86 21.66 3.96
CA ALA A 536 13.37 21.92 5.31
C ALA A 536 12.36 21.60 6.41
N GLU A 537 11.09 22.00 6.24
CA GLU A 537 10.01 21.66 7.18
C GLU A 537 9.81 20.14 7.28
N ARG A 538 9.81 19.44 6.13
CA ARG A 538 9.66 17.99 6.07
C ARG A 538 10.81 17.26 6.76
N VAL A 539 12.06 17.65 6.50
CA VAL A 539 13.24 17.03 7.11
C VAL A 539 13.21 17.20 8.62
N ASP A 540 12.88 18.40 9.12
CA ASP A 540 12.76 18.68 10.55
C ASP A 540 11.63 17.89 11.21
N PHE A 541 10.47 17.83 10.54
CA PHE A 541 9.32 17.07 11.01
C PHE A 541 9.58 15.57 11.07
N LEU A 542 10.11 14.96 10.01
CA LEU A 542 10.45 13.54 9.99
C LEU A 542 11.51 13.19 11.04
N ARG A 543 12.55 14.03 11.20
CA ARG A 543 13.54 13.83 12.26
C ARG A 543 12.89 13.82 13.63
N THR A 544 12.00 14.79 13.90
CA THR A 544 11.27 14.88 15.16
C THR A 544 10.45 13.61 15.43
N ILE A 545 9.73 13.10 14.42
CA ILE A 545 8.92 11.88 14.55
C ILE A 545 9.81 10.64 14.75
N PHE A 546 10.88 10.50 13.98
CA PHE A 546 11.80 9.35 14.10
C PHE A 546 12.53 9.34 15.45
N GLU A 547 13.01 10.49 15.93
CA GLU A 547 13.60 10.62 17.27
C GLU A 547 12.60 10.26 18.37
N ALA A 548 11.32 10.65 18.23
CA ALA A 548 10.26 10.28 19.18
C ALA A 548 9.98 8.76 19.20
N ASN A 549 10.29 8.04 18.11
CA ASN A 549 10.24 6.57 18.03
C ASN A 549 11.55 5.89 18.48
N GLY A 550 12.59 6.67 18.78
CA GLY A 550 13.91 6.16 19.12
C GLY A 550 14.70 5.65 17.91
N TRP A 551 14.46 6.20 16.71
CA TRP A 551 15.11 5.81 15.46
C TRP A 551 16.27 6.68 15.04
#